data_AF-M1DV18-F1
#
_entry.id   AF-M1DV18-F1
#
_cell.length_a   1.000
_cell.length_b   1.000
_cell.length_c   1.000
_cell.angle_alpha   90.00
_cell.angle_beta   90.00
_cell.angle_gamma   90.00
#
_symmetry.space_group_name_H-M   'P 1'
#
loop_
_entity.id
_entity.type
_entity.pdbx_description
1 polymer ?
#
loop_
_entity_poly.entity_id
_entity_poly.type
_entity_poly.pdbx_seq_one_letter_code
_entity_poly.pdbx_strand_id
1 'polypeptide(L)'
;MIERAIAAALSPIQTSINALTLRVTIYASKQGKSSEVPCLQADVAGLWRDVDYLKSIDFNDLMRTNEDRDAPGEAATVDGDVAVDEEMTAAQEEKNIFGNLSNLVGTVVHPVIQASHVETSTTVPTGPGKPALDVTTSGTDAQLQTAT
;
A
#
# COMPACT_ATOMS: atom_id res chain seq x y z
N MET A 1 -19.16 -22.46 2.53
CA MET A 1 -17.74 -22.51 2.99
C MET A 1 -16.89 -21.45 2.28
N ILE A 2 -17.09 -21.28 0.97
CA ILE A 2 -16.36 -20.30 0.14
C ILE A 2 -16.58 -18.84 0.57
N GLU A 3 -17.82 -18.43 0.83
CA GLU A 3 -18.17 -17.08 1.34
C GLU A 3 -17.40 -16.68 2.61
N ARG A 4 -17.26 -17.64 3.53
CA ARG A 4 -16.53 -17.43 4.79
C ARG A 4 -15.03 -17.25 4.55
N ALA A 5 -14.46 -17.99 3.59
CA ALA A 5 -13.06 -17.87 3.22
C ALA A 5 -12.78 -16.53 2.52
N ILE A 6 -13.67 -16.10 1.63
CA ILE A 6 -13.60 -14.80 0.95
C ILE A 6 -13.68 -13.67 1.99
N ALA A 7 -14.67 -13.71 2.89
CA ALA A 7 -14.79 -12.72 3.96
C ALA A 7 -13.53 -12.65 4.85
N ALA A 8 -12.93 -13.80 5.18
CA ALA A 8 -11.69 -13.86 5.93
C ALA A 8 -10.50 -13.25 5.18
N ALA A 9 -10.43 -13.43 3.85
CA ALA A 9 -9.40 -12.84 3.00
C ALA A 9 -9.58 -11.33 2.78
N LEU A 10 -10.82 -10.82 2.77
CA LEU A 10 -11.11 -9.39 2.61
C LEU A 10 -10.86 -8.56 3.88
N SER A 11 -10.96 -9.17 5.06
CA SER A 11 -10.81 -8.47 6.35
C SER A 11 -9.42 -7.79 6.53
N PRO A 12 -8.28 -8.46 6.24
CA PRO A 12 -6.96 -7.82 6.23
C PRO A 12 -6.84 -6.65 5.25
N ILE A 13 -7.48 -6.76 4.08
CA ILE A 13 -7.48 -5.72 3.05
C ILE A 13 -8.22 -4.48 3.56
N GLN A 14 -9.43 -4.65 4.10
CA GLN A 14 -10.21 -3.57 4.71
C GLN A 14 -9.46 -2.88 5.84
N THR A 15 -8.78 -3.66 6.70
CA THR A 15 -7.95 -3.12 7.79
C THR A 15 -6.83 -2.23 7.24
N SER A 16 -6.18 -2.66 6.17
CA SER A 16 -5.10 -1.90 5.51
C SER A 16 -5.61 -0.60 4.88
N ILE A 17 -6.76 -0.64 4.21
CA ILE A 17 -7.40 0.55 3.62
C ILE A 17 -7.81 1.55 4.70
N ASN A 18 -8.35 1.08 5.83
CA ASN A 18 -8.68 1.93 6.98
C ASN A 18 -7.42 2.61 7.55
N ALA A 19 -6.34 1.85 7.73
CA ALA A 19 -5.07 2.40 8.20
C ALA A 19 -4.46 3.39 7.21
N LEU A 20 -4.65 3.19 5.90
CA LEU A 20 -4.23 4.12 4.86
C LEU A 20 -5.06 5.40 4.91
N THR A 21 -6.38 5.28 4.95
CA THR A 21 -7.34 6.41 5.09
C THR A 21 -6.96 7.30 6.27
N LEU A 22 -6.67 6.69 7.42
CA LEU A 22 -6.26 7.41 8.64
C LEU A 22 -4.94 8.16 8.43
N ARG A 23 -3.95 7.52 7.81
CA ARG A 23 -2.66 8.17 7.52
C ARG A 23 -2.84 9.34 6.57
N VAL A 24 -3.61 9.17 5.49
CA VAL A 24 -3.91 10.23 4.52
C VAL A 24 -4.59 11.43 5.20
N THR A 25 -5.57 11.19 6.07
CA THR A 25 -6.23 12.28 6.82
C THR A 25 -5.30 12.98 7.81
N ILE A 26 -4.42 12.24 8.49
CA ILE A 26 -3.40 12.84 9.36
C ILE A 26 -2.44 13.70 8.54
N TYR A 27 -1.93 13.22 7.40
CA TYR A 27 -1.04 14.00 6.52
C TYR A 27 -1.74 15.24 5.95
N ALA A 28 -2.99 15.11 5.52
CA ALA A 28 -3.82 16.22 5.04
C ALA A 28 -3.91 17.35 6.06
N SER A 29 -4.06 17.01 7.34
CA SER A 29 -4.14 18.01 8.41
C SER A 29 -2.81 18.71 8.72
N LYS A 30 -1.67 18.07 8.42
CA LYS A 30 -0.33 18.57 8.78
C LYS A 30 0.35 19.38 7.67
N GLN A 31 0.13 19.05 6.39
CA GLN A 31 0.89 19.63 5.28
C GLN A 31 0.31 20.93 4.68
N GLY A 32 -0.85 21.40 5.15
CA GLY A 32 -1.58 22.42 4.39
C GLY A 32 -2.05 21.87 3.03
N LYS A 33 -2.58 22.72 2.15
CA LYS A 33 -3.14 22.30 0.85
C LYS A 33 -2.02 21.90 -0.13
N SER A 34 -1.38 20.74 0.06
CA SER A 34 -0.57 20.11 -0.99
C SER A 34 -1.50 19.46 -2.02
N SER A 35 -1.13 19.54 -3.30
CA SER A 35 -1.95 19.00 -4.41
C SER A 35 -1.97 17.47 -4.47
N GLU A 36 -1.15 16.79 -3.67
CA GLU A 36 -0.97 15.33 -3.67
C GLU A 36 -2.03 14.62 -2.81
N VAL A 37 -2.45 15.23 -1.70
CA VAL A 37 -3.44 14.66 -0.77
C VAL A 37 -4.78 14.35 -1.45
N PRO A 38 -5.36 15.24 -2.28
CA PRO A 38 -6.60 14.94 -3.01
C PRO A 38 -6.47 13.76 -3.98
N CYS A 39 -5.30 13.60 -4.62
CA CYS A 39 -5.04 12.46 -5.51
C CYS A 39 -5.04 11.15 -4.72
N LEU A 40 -4.32 11.11 -3.61
CA LEU A 40 -4.24 9.92 -2.75
C LEU A 40 -5.59 9.57 -2.09
N GLN A 41 -6.41 10.57 -1.76
CA GLN A 41 -7.79 10.34 -1.29
C GLN A 41 -8.66 9.71 -2.38
N ALA A 42 -8.53 10.14 -3.63
CA ALA A 42 -9.24 9.54 -4.75
C ALA A 42 -8.84 8.07 -4.96
N ASP A 43 -7.54 7.76 -4.83
CA ASP A 43 -7.04 6.38 -4.92
C ASP A 43 -7.60 5.48 -3.82
N VAL A 44 -7.64 5.97 -2.57
CA VAL A 44 -8.27 5.26 -1.44
C VAL A 44 -9.75 5.02 -1.69
N ALA A 45 -10.46 5.99 -2.25
CA ALA A 45 -11.87 5.83 -2.62
C ALA A 45 -12.05 4.81 -3.76
N GLY A 46 -11.16 4.79 -4.75
CA GLY A 46 -11.12 3.78 -5.81
C GLY A 46 -10.94 2.37 -5.23
N LEU A 47 -10.00 2.21 -4.32
CA LEU A 47 -9.72 0.92 -3.68
C LEU A 47 -10.92 0.39 -2.87
N TRP A 48 -11.68 1.28 -2.22
CA TRP A 48 -12.95 0.89 -1.58
C TRP A 48 -13.97 0.35 -2.58
N ARG A 49 -14.10 0.99 -3.75
CA ARG A 49 -15.00 0.52 -4.81
C ARG A 49 -14.59 -0.85 -5.32
N ASP A 50 -13.29 -1.10 -5.46
CA ASP A 50 -12.78 -2.39 -5.92
C ASP A 50 -13.05 -3.50 -4.91
N VAL A 51 -12.89 -3.21 -3.60
CA VAL A 51 -13.25 -4.16 -2.53
C VAL A 51 -14.76 -4.44 -2.50
N ASP A 52 -15.59 -3.41 -2.65
CA ASP A 52 -17.04 -3.59 -2.71
C ASP A 52 -17.47 -4.38 -3.95
N TYR A 53 -16.84 -4.10 -5.10
CA TYR A 53 -17.05 -4.87 -6.32
C TYR A 53 -16.69 -6.34 -6.11
N LEU A 54 -15.50 -6.62 -5.54
CA LEU A 54 -15.05 -7.97 -5.26
C LEU A 54 -15.99 -8.73 -4.31
N LYS A 55 -16.60 -8.02 -3.35
CA LYS A 55 -17.60 -8.59 -2.42
C LYS A 55 -18.97 -8.84 -3.08
N SER A 56 -19.27 -8.13 -4.16
CA SER A 56 -20.52 -8.26 -4.91
C SER A 56 -20.53 -9.39 -5.95
N ILE A 57 -19.36 -9.91 -6.31
CA ILE A 57 -19.24 -11.04 -7.23
C ILE A 57 -19.75 -12.31 -6.53
N ASP A 58 -20.71 -13.01 -7.15
CA ASP A 58 -21.05 -14.37 -6.74
C ASP A 58 -19.97 -15.32 -7.28
N PHE A 59 -19.09 -15.75 -6.40
CA PHE A 59 -18.01 -16.67 -6.76
C PHE A 59 -18.53 -18.06 -7.12
N ASN A 60 -19.78 -18.42 -6.76
CA ASN A 60 -20.37 -19.69 -7.20
C ASN A 60 -20.69 -19.66 -8.70
N ASP A 61 -21.23 -18.54 -9.20
CA ASP A 61 -21.49 -18.36 -10.63
C ASP A 61 -20.17 -18.33 -11.43
N LEU A 62 -19.13 -17.68 -10.89
CA LEU A 62 -17.80 -17.65 -11.51
C LEU A 62 -17.18 -19.06 -11.60
N MET A 63 -17.26 -19.86 -10.54
CA MET A 63 -16.73 -21.22 -10.54
C MET A 63 -17.49 -22.14 -11.50
N ARG A 64 -18.83 -22.01 -11.56
CA ARG A 64 -19.69 -22.84 -12.40
C ARG A 64 -19.52 -22.59 -13.89
N THR A 65 -19.18 -21.35 -14.28
CA THR A 65 -18.95 -20.97 -15.69
C THR A 65 -17.70 -21.64 -16.27
N ASN A 66 -16.75 -22.04 -15.44
CA ASN A 66 -15.47 -22.61 -15.88
C ASN A 66 -15.54 -24.13 -16.11
N GLU A 67 -16.60 -24.80 -15.64
CA GLU A 67 -16.76 -26.25 -15.73
C GLU A 67 -17.49 -26.70 -17.01
N ASP A 68 -18.13 -25.79 -17.76
CA ASP A 68 -18.96 -26.10 -18.96
C ASP A 68 -18.17 -26.10 -20.28
N ARG A 69 -16.84 -25.94 -20.23
CA ARG A 69 -15.99 -25.90 -21.43
C ARG A 69 -15.31 -27.21 -21.80
N ASP A 70 -15.51 -28.27 -21.02
CA ASP A 70 -15.14 -29.64 -21.41
C ASP A 70 -16.35 -30.34 -22.04
N ALA A 71 -16.91 -29.76 -23.10
CA ALA A 71 -17.69 -30.54 -24.04
C ALA A 71 -16.70 -31.45 -24.78
N PRO A 72 -16.82 -32.80 -24.67
CA PRO A 72 -15.96 -33.70 -25.42
C PRO A 72 -16.27 -33.48 -26.91
N GLY A 73 -15.32 -32.83 -27.59
CA GLY A 73 -15.29 -32.78 -29.04
C GLY A 73 -15.36 -34.21 -29.56
N GLU A 74 -16.55 -34.54 -30.06
CA GLU A 74 -16.86 -35.50 -31.10
C GLU A 74 -15.59 -36.18 -31.68
N ALA A 75 -15.35 -37.41 -31.24
CA ALA A 75 -14.32 -38.28 -31.80
C ALA A 75 -14.66 -38.59 -33.26
N ALA A 76 -14.28 -37.70 -34.17
CA ALA A 76 -14.16 -38.02 -35.58
C ALA A 76 -12.94 -38.93 -35.74
N THR A 77 -13.22 -40.22 -35.93
CA THR A 77 -12.27 -41.25 -36.37
C THR A 77 -11.53 -40.78 -37.63
N VAL A 78 -10.25 -40.46 -37.50
CA VAL A 78 -9.30 -40.50 -38.62
C VAL A 78 -8.09 -41.30 -38.14
N ASP A 79 -8.11 -42.56 -38.57
CA ASP A 79 -6.98 -43.47 -38.60
C ASP A 79 -5.89 -42.84 -39.46
N GLY A 80 -4.79 -42.45 -38.82
CA GLY A 80 -3.72 -41.66 -39.42
C GLY A 80 -2.45 -41.84 -38.61
N ASP A 81 -1.82 -43.00 -38.79
CA ASP A 81 -0.46 -43.34 -38.39
C ASP A 81 0.54 -42.28 -38.86
N VAL A 82 0.93 -41.36 -37.97
CA VAL A 82 2.13 -40.54 -38.11
C VAL A 82 2.73 -40.33 -36.72
N ALA A 83 3.87 -40.99 -36.51
CA ALA A 83 4.75 -40.78 -35.37
C ALA A 83 5.19 -39.30 -35.31
N VAL A 84 4.89 -38.62 -34.21
CA VAL A 84 5.49 -37.34 -33.85
C VAL A 84 6.03 -37.43 -32.43
N ASP A 85 7.35 -37.52 -32.40
CA ASP A 85 8.34 -37.14 -31.40
C ASP A 85 7.82 -36.46 -30.12
N GLU A 86 8.07 -37.11 -28.99
CA GLU A 86 7.84 -36.58 -27.64
C GLU A 86 8.89 -35.51 -27.30
N GLU A 87 8.69 -34.27 -27.74
CA GLU A 87 9.47 -33.11 -27.28
C GLU A 87 8.65 -32.19 -26.37
N MET A 88 8.80 -32.42 -25.07
CA MET A 88 8.97 -31.41 -24.00
C MET A 88 8.07 -30.15 -24.05
N THR A 89 6.97 -30.14 -23.31
CA THR A 89 6.45 -28.88 -22.73
C THR A 89 6.30 -28.99 -21.23
N ALA A 90 7.21 -28.28 -20.57
CA ALA A 90 7.39 -28.18 -19.15
C ALA A 90 6.11 -27.75 -18.41
N ALA A 91 5.77 -28.51 -17.38
CA ALA A 91 4.96 -28.06 -16.26
C ALA A 91 5.73 -26.95 -15.51
N GLN A 92 5.53 -25.69 -15.88
CA GLN A 92 6.08 -24.57 -15.12
C GLN A 92 5.25 -23.29 -15.28
N GLU A 93 4.04 -23.23 -14.72
CA GLU A 93 3.40 -21.93 -14.50
C GLU A 93 2.32 -21.88 -13.40
N GLU A 94 2.53 -22.50 -12.24
CA GLU A 94 1.57 -22.35 -11.12
C GLU A 94 2.21 -21.96 -9.77
N LYS A 95 3.42 -21.39 -9.78
CA LYS A 95 4.10 -20.99 -8.52
C LYS A 95 4.52 -19.53 -8.42
N ASN A 96 4.17 -18.66 -9.37
CA ASN A 96 4.73 -17.30 -9.41
C ASN A 96 3.75 -16.14 -9.16
N ILE A 97 2.45 -16.41 -8.96
CA ILE A 97 1.47 -15.33 -8.72
C ILE A 97 1.43 -14.93 -7.23
N PHE A 98 1.42 -15.91 -6.31
CA PHE A 98 1.38 -15.61 -4.87
C PHE A 98 2.72 -15.14 -4.28
N GLY A 99 3.87 -15.56 -4.85
CA GLY A 99 5.19 -15.15 -4.37
C GLY A 99 5.49 -13.66 -4.59
N ASN A 100 4.97 -13.07 -5.66
CA ASN A 100 5.18 -11.66 -5.98
C ASN A 100 4.40 -10.71 -5.05
N LEU A 101 3.23 -11.12 -4.56
CA LEU A 101 2.41 -10.30 -3.65
C LEU A 101 3.10 -10.11 -2.29
N SER A 102 3.73 -11.14 -1.74
CA SER A 102 4.50 -11.02 -0.50
C SER A 102 5.73 -10.12 -0.64
N ASN A 103 6.35 -10.11 -1.82
CA ASN A 103 7.53 -9.30 -2.09
C ASN A 103 7.17 -7.80 -2.26
N LEU A 104 5.98 -7.51 -2.80
CA LEU A 104 5.44 -6.15 -2.90
C LEU A 104 5.21 -5.54 -1.51
N VAL A 105 4.57 -6.26 -0.59
CA VAL A 105 4.35 -5.76 0.78
C VAL A 105 5.68 -5.46 1.48
N GLY A 106 6.72 -6.28 1.27
CA GLY A 106 8.06 -6.02 1.79
C GLY A 106 8.71 -4.74 1.23
N THR A 107 8.54 -4.48 -0.06
CA THR A 107 9.15 -3.31 -0.74
C THR A 107 8.45 -1.99 -0.42
N VAL A 108 7.13 -1.97 -0.18
CA VAL A 108 6.44 -0.72 0.18
C VAL A 108 6.61 -0.36 1.67
N VAL A 109 6.84 -1.33 2.55
CA VAL A 109 6.95 -1.07 4.01
C VAL A 109 8.36 -0.67 4.44
N HIS A 110 9.42 -1.08 3.73
CA HIS A 110 10.81 -0.81 4.12
C HIS A 110 11.37 0.61 3.87
N PRO A 111 10.92 1.43 2.89
CA PRO A 111 11.55 2.73 2.61
C PRO A 111 11.30 3.81 3.68
N VAL A 112 10.30 3.61 4.56
CA VAL A 112 9.87 4.61 5.55
C VAL A 112 10.79 4.71 6.77
N ILE A 113 11.67 3.72 6.99
CA ILE A 113 12.55 3.70 8.18
C ILE A 113 13.95 4.29 7.89
N GLN A 114 14.33 4.47 6.61
CA GLN A 114 15.66 5.02 6.28
C GLN A 114 15.68 6.54 6.05
N ALA A 115 14.55 7.19 5.76
CA ALA A 115 14.50 8.64 5.59
C ALA A 115 14.50 9.42 6.93
N SER A 116 14.31 8.75 8.06
CA SER A 116 14.14 9.38 9.39
C SER A 116 15.37 9.35 10.28
N HIS A 117 16.53 8.83 9.83
CA HIS A 117 17.73 8.67 10.67
C HIS A 117 18.99 9.41 10.18
N VAL A 118 18.82 10.51 9.44
CA VAL A 118 19.87 11.52 9.24
C VAL A 118 19.35 12.87 9.73
N GLU A 119 19.11 12.97 11.03
CA GLU A 119 19.23 14.25 11.71
C GLU A 119 20.57 14.22 12.45
N THR A 120 21.53 14.88 11.80
CA THR A 120 22.89 15.15 12.24
C THR A 120 22.97 15.50 13.72
N SER A 121 23.45 14.55 14.52
CA SER A 121 23.97 14.82 15.86
C SER A 121 25.17 15.74 15.78
N THR A 122 24.98 16.95 16.30
CA THR A 122 25.86 17.64 17.25
C THR A 122 27.30 17.11 17.34
N THR A 123 28.25 17.87 16.81
CA THR A 123 29.59 17.97 17.41
C THR A 123 30.02 19.43 17.48
N VAL A 124 30.01 19.94 18.71
CA VAL A 124 30.71 21.14 19.16
C VAL A 124 32.20 20.81 19.21
N PRO A 125 33.09 21.53 18.51
CA PRO A 125 34.49 21.61 18.88
C PRO A 125 34.67 22.75 19.87
N THR A 126 34.84 22.39 21.13
CA THR A 126 35.29 23.25 22.22
C THR A 126 36.66 23.86 21.87
N GLY A 127 36.72 25.19 21.78
CA GLY A 127 37.96 25.96 21.70
C GLY A 127 37.89 27.18 22.64
N PRO A 128 38.87 27.40 23.54
CA PRO A 128 38.83 28.48 24.53
C PRO A 128 39.52 29.75 23.98
N GLY A 129 38.88 30.91 24.07
CA GLY A 129 39.48 32.14 23.53
C GLY A 129 38.78 33.49 23.77
N LYS A 130 38.48 33.84 25.03
CA LYS A 130 38.49 35.22 25.62
C LYS A 130 37.59 36.33 24.96
N PRO A 131 37.42 37.53 25.59
CA PRO A 131 36.10 38.08 25.87
C PRO A 131 35.78 39.35 25.08
N ALA A 132 34.51 39.60 24.79
CA ALA A 132 34.03 40.95 24.54
C ALA A 132 32.70 41.12 25.27
N LEU A 133 32.76 41.94 26.32
CA LEU A 133 31.63 42.67 26.87
C LEU A 133 30.89 43.36 25.72
N ASP A 134 29.57 43.19 25.67
CA ASP A 134 28.75 44.39 25.51
C ASP A 134 27.51 44.30 26.40
N VAL A 135 27.54 45.15 27.41
CA VAL A 135 26.42 45.47 28.27
C VAL A 135 25.62 46.51 27.52
N THR A 136 24.36 46.21 27.20
CA THR A 136 23.36 47.27 27.23
C THR A 136 21.99 46.71 27.61
N THR A 137 21.67 46.95 28.86
CA THR A 137 20.33 46.93 29.47
C THR A 137 19.44 48.01 28.86
N SER A 138 18.22 47.63 28.45
CA SER A 138 17.01 48.46 28.54
C SER A 138 15.84 47.57 28.08
N GLY A 139 14.90 47.11 28.92
CA GLY A 139 14.17 47.86 29.93
C GLY A 139 13.00 48.57 29.27
N THR A 140 11.83 47.94 29.13
CA THR A 140 10.53 48.64 29.13
C THR A 140 9.43 47.66 29.54
N ASP A 141 9.05 47.82 30.80
CA ASP A 141 7.79 47.44 31.41
C ASP A 141 6.63 48.20 30.74
N ALA A 142 5.53 47.51 30.47
CA ALA A 142 4.25 48.13 30.18
C ALA A 142 3.12 47.24 30.71
N GLN A 143 2.78 47.47 31.99
CA GLN A 143 1.43 47.26 32.50
C GLN A 143 0.40 48.00 31.64
N LEU A 144 -0.73 47.36 31.33
CA LEU A 144 -1.99 48.07 31.17
C LEU A 144 -3.09 47.39 32.01
N GLN A 145 -3.71 48.24 32.81
CA GLN A 145 -4.80 47.97 33.72
C GLN A 145 -6.15 47.96 32.98
N THR A 146 -7.04 47.11 33.49
CA THR A 146 -8.49 47.23 33.72
C THR A 146 -9.29 48.38 33.09
N ALA A 147 -10.48 48.04 32.56
CA ALA A 147 -11.73 48.82 32.65
C ALA A 147 -12.93 47.84 32.62
N THR A 148 -13.57 47.61 33.77
CA THR A 148 -14.94 48.03 34.19
C THR A 148 -16.07 47.25 33.55
#